data_AF-A0A952LI61-F1
#
_entry.id   AF-A0A952LI61-F1
#
_cell.length_a   1.000
_cell.length_b   1.000
_cell.length_c   1.000
_cell.angle_alpha   90.00
_cell.angle_beta   90.00
_cell.angle_gamma   90.00
#
_symmetry.space_group_name_H-M   'P 1'
#
loop_
_entity.id
_entity.type
_entity.pdbx_description
1 polymer ?
#
loop_
_entity_poly.entity_id
_entity_poly.type
_entity_poly.pdbx_seq_one_letter_code
_entity_poly.pdbx_strand_id
1 'polypeptide(L)'
;MARPKTKKELAEVYDVVREILENQPANSEIEIVFEKTDNRRLLQIKGDKAYVLLSYENNPTKLFIDGDVIRDDIKPMPKKGMVSDIESLLYWNSQKFELIKHCKDLMTDKIIFVLKRKGQ
;
A
#
# COMPACT_ATOMS: atom_id res chain seq x y z
N MET A 1 20.10 5.94 -11.53
CA MET A 1 19.32 7.21 -11.47
C MET A 1 17.86 6.87 -11.68
N ALA A 2 17.04 6.91 -10.62
CA ALA A 2 15.60 6.71 -10.77
C ALA A 2 15.01 7.91 -11.50
N ARG A 3 14.29 7.68 -12.61
CA ARG A 3 13.57 8.77 -13.30
C ARG A 3 12.51 9.33 -12.35
N PRO A 4 12.36 10.67 -12.24
CA PRO A 4 11.25 11.24 -11.49
C PRO A 4 9.96 10.84 -12.20
N LYS A 5 9.17 9.96 -11.55
CA LYS A 5 7.85 9.57 -12.05
C LYS A 5 6.97 10.82 -12.06
N THR A 6 6.33 11.09 -13.19
CA THR A 6 5.47 12.28 -13.31
C THR A 6 4.17 12.09 -12.51
N LYS A 7 3.55 13.18 -12.02
CA LYS A 7 2.28 13.11 -11.24
C LYS A 7 1.17 12.29 -11.92
N LYS A 8 1.19 12.15 -13.25
CA LYS A 8 0.26 11.33 -14.05
C LYS A 8 0.49 9.82 -13.91
N GLU A 9 1.71 9.37 -13.64
CA GLU A 9 2.07 7.93 -13.57
C GLU A 9 1.68 7.28 -12.24
N LEU A 10 1.37 8.08 -11.21
CA LEU A 10 0.94 7.61 -9.89
C LEU A 10 -0.54 7.97 -9.65
N ALA A 11 -1.36 7.92 -10.70
CA ALA A 11 -2.78 8.26 -10.59
C ALA A 11 -3.58 7.15 -9.89
N GLU A 12 -3.16 5.88 -10.03
CA GLU A 12 -3.83 4.73 -9.42
C GLU A 12 -3.28 4.42 -8.03
N VAL A 13 -4.13 3.89 -7.15
CA VAL A 13 -3.72 3.40 -5.82
C VAL A 13 -2.64 2.32 -5.93
N TYR A 14 -2.75 1.42 -6.92
CA TYR A 14 -1.78 0.36 -7.16
C TYR A 14 -0.37 0.91 -7.40
N ASP A 15 -0.25 1.94 -8.23
CA ASP A 15 1.03 2.55 -8.57
C ASP A 15 1.69 3.22 -7.36
N VAL A 16 0.87 3.87 -6.52
CA VAL A 16 1.35 4.49 -5.28
C VAL A 16 1.84 3.43 -4.29
N VAL A 17 1.09 2.34 -4.09
CA VAL A 17 1.52 1.23 -3.22
C VAL A 17 2.83 0.63 -3.71
N ARG A 18 2.93 0.34 -5.02
CA ARG A 18 4.15 -0.17 -5.63
C ARG A 18 5.34 0.75 -5.35
N GLU A 19 5.18 2.05 -5.57
CA GLU A 19 6.24 3.02 -5.33
C GLU A 19 6.65 3.10 -3.85
N ILE A 20 5.70 3.09 -2.92
CA ILE A 20 5.99 3.09 -1.49
C ILE A 20 6.84 1.86 -1.13
N LEU A 21 6.45 0.67 -1.61
CA LEU A 21 7.20 -0.56 -1.35
C LEU A 21 8.60 -0.53 -1.99
N GLU A 22 8.71 -0.03 -3.23
CA GLU A 22 9.99 0.09 -3.95
C GLU A 22 10.97 1.09 -3.34
N ASN A 23 10.50 2.03 -2.52
CA ASN A 23 11.34 2.99 -1.81
C ASN A 23 11.70 2.60 -0.37
N GLN A 24 11.18 1.48 0.14
CA GLN A 24 11.56 0.97 1.47
C GLN A 24 13.06 0.65 1.59
N PRO A 25 13.69 0.81 2.77
CA PRO A 25 15.07 0.42 2.98
C PRO A 25 15.31 -1.07 2.76
N ALA A 26 16.51 -1.42 2.28
CA ALA A 26 16.93 -2.83 2.20
C ALA A 26 16.91 -3.47 3.60
N ASN A 27 16.53 -4.75 3.66
CA ASN A 27 16.43 -5.53 4.91
C ASN A 27 15.41 -5.00 5.93
N SER A 28 14.49 -4.11 5.53
CA SER A 28 13.41 -3.63 6.40
C SER A 28 12.25 -4.62 6.47
N GLU A 29 11.59 -4.66 7.62
CA GLU A 29 10.26 -5.25 7.76
C GLU A 29 9.20 -4.22 7.36
N ILE A 30 8.17 -4.67 6.65
CA ILE A 30 7.08 -3.84 6.14
C ILE A 30 5.77 -4.51 6.52
N GLU A 31 4.91 -3.78 7.23
CA GLU A 31 3.55 -4.21 7.55
C GLU A 31 2.56 -3.46 6.66
N ILE A 32 1.75 -4.20 5.92
CA ILE A 32 0.63 -3.66 5.13
C ILE A 32 -0.67 -4.09 5.80
N VAL A 33 -1.49 -3.13 6.21
CA VAL A 33 -2.80 -3.36 6.81
C VAL A 33 -3.87 -2.79 5.91
N PHE A 34 -4.78 -3.64 5.44
CA PHE A 34 -5.96 -3.23 4.70
C PHE A 34 -7.20 -3.39 5.56
N GLU A 35 -7.99 -2.32 5.64
CA GLU A 35 -9.28 -2.29 6.32
C GLU A 35 -10.33 -1.71 5.37
N LYS A 36 -11.50 -2.32 5.34
CA LYS A 36 -12.65 -1.81 4.59
C LYS A 36 -13.89 -1.84 5.45
N THR A 37 -14.69 -0.78 5.33
CA THR A 37 -16.08 -0.74 5.73
C THR A 37 -16.92 -0.37 4.50
N ASP A 38 -18.24 -0.29 4.64
CA ASP A 38 -19.12 0.01 3.51
C ASP A 38 -18.73 1.31 2.78
N ASN A 39 -18.34 2.33 3.55
CA ASN A 39 -18.10 3.68 3.04
C ASN A 39 -16.64 4.12 3.13
N ARG A 40 -15.75 3.32 3.74
CA ARG A 40 -14.34 3.69 3.96
C ARG A 40 -13.41 2.55 3.55
N ARG A 41 -12.33 2.90 2.86
CA ARG A 41 -11.20 1.99 2.59
C ARG A 41 -9.93 2.63 3.10
N LEU A 42 -9.16 1.86 3.85
CA LEU A 42 -7.93 2.29 4.49
C LEU A 42 -6.85 1.26 4.18
N LEU A 43 -5.75 1.71 3.59
CA LEU A 43 -4.53 0.92 3.45
C LEU A 43 -3.42 1.64 4.21
N GLN A 44 -2.84 0.97 5.20
CA GLN A 44 -1.69 1.45 5.94
C GLN A 44 -0.48 0.64 5.52
N ILE A 45 0.65 1.31 5.27
CA ILE A 45 1.93 0.67 5.02
C ILE A 45 2.89 1.24 6.07
N LYS A 46 3.40 0.39 6.95
CA LYS A 46 4.35 0.76 7.99
C LYS A 46 5.70 0.13 7.64
N GLY A 47 6.71 0.96 7.49
CA GLY A 47 8.08 0.54 7.22
C GLY A 47 9.03 1.62 7.71
N ASP A 48 9.72 2.29 6.79
CA ASP A 48 10.55 3.47 7.12
C ASP A 48 9.75 4.66 7.65
N LYS A 49 8.52 4.80 7.15
CA LYS A 49 7.54 5.82 7.54
C LYS A 49 6.17 5.19 7.69
N ALA A 50 5.23 5.95 8.25
CA ALA A 50 3.83 5.58 8.30
C ALA A 50 3.07 6.15 7.10
N TYR A 51 2.79 5.31 6.10
CA TYR A 51 1.99 5.69 4.94
C TYR A 51 0.54 5.28 5.14
N VAL A 52 -0.39 6.15 4.77
CA VAL A 52 -1.82 5.87 4.82
C VAL A 52 -2.49 6.29 3.52
N LEU A 53 -3.17 5.35 2.86
CA LEU A 53 -4.08 5.64 1.78
C LEU A 53 -5.52 5.50 2.28
N LEU A 54 -6.28 6.58 2.20
CA LEU A 54 -7.65 6.67 2.71
C LEU A 54 -8.58 7.12 1.60
N SER A 55 -9.63 6.34 1.35
CA SER A 55 -10.68 6.67 0.41
C SER A 55 -12.05 6.51 1.07
N TYR A 56 -12.94 7.46 0.80
CA TYR A 56 -14.34 7.40 1.20
C TYR A 56 -15.21 7.21 -0.04
N GLU A 57 -16.00 6.15 -0.07
CA GLU A 57 -16.89 5.78 -1.18
C GLU A 57 -16.21 5.76 -2.57
N ASN A 58 -16.50 6.77 -3.40
CA ASN A 58 -15.97 6.98 -4.74
C ASN A 58 -15.12 8.27 -4.82
N ASN A 59 -14.79 8.88 -3.67
CA ASN A 59 -13.93 10.05 -3.64
C ASN A 59 -12.48 9.66 -3.92
N PRO A 60 -11.68 10.62 -4.45
CA PRO A 60 -10.24 10.46 -4.57
C PRO A 60 -9.60 9.94 -3.28
N THR A 61 -8.60 9.08 -3.46
CA THR A 61 -7.81 8.55 -2.35
C THR A 61 -6.83 9.63 -1.90
N LYS A 62 -6.75 9.84 -0.59
CA LYS A 62 -5.75 10.69 0.03
C LYS A 62 -4.56 9.85 0.49
N LEU A 63 -3.35 10.32 0.20
CA LEU A 63 -2.11 9.77 0.73
C LEU A 63 -1.63 10.66 1.86
N PHE A 64 -1.41 10.04 3.02
CA PHE A 64 -0.74 10.63 4.16
C PHE A 64 0.62 9.96 4.37
N ILE A 65 1.60 10.75 4.77
CA ILE A 65 2.92 10.26 5.21
C ILE A 65 3.20 10.88 6.57
N ASP A 66 3.40 10.05 7.60
CA ASP A 66 3.65 10.47 8.98
C ASP A 66 2.59 11.44 9.55
N GLY A 67 1.36 11.36 9.02
CA GLY A 67 0.22 12.18 9.44
C GLY A 67 -0.08 13.36 8.52
N ASP A 68 0.86 13.76 7.66
CA ASP A 68 0.67 14.89 6.74
C ASP A 68 0.03 14.46 5.42
N VAL A 69 -0.93 15.25 4.93
CA VAL A 69 -1.52 15.03 3.60
C VAL A 69 -0.51 15.40 2.53
N ILE A 70 -0.06 14.41 1.76
CA ILE A 70 0.89 14.62 0.65
C ILE A 70 0.18 14.70 -0.69
N ARG A 71 -0.91 13.94 -0.85
CA ARG A 71 -1.76 13.95 -2.05
C ARG A 71 -3.22 13.70 -1.70
N ASP A 72 -4.11 14.26 -2.51
CA ASP A 72 -5.57 14.08 -2.42
C ASP A 72 -6.24 13.89 -3.78
N ASP A 73 -5.44 13.67 -4.83
CA ASP A 73 -5.85 13.56 -6.23
C ASP A 73 -5.71 12.13 -6.80
N ILE A 74 -5.36 11.14 -5.97
CA ILE A 74 -5.22 9.75 -6.40
C ILE A 74 -6.62 9.20 -6.69
N LYS A 75 -6.76 8.36 -7.72
CA LYS A 75 -8.06 7.76 -8.05
C LYS A 75 -8.65 7.00 -6.87
N PRO A 76 -9.99 6.87 -6.81
CA PRO A 76 -10.66 6.17 -5.73
C PRO A 76 -10.15 4.73 -5.60
N MET A 77 -9.89 4.30 -4.36
CA MET A 77 -9.46 2.93 -4.08
C MET A 77 -10.56 1.96 -4.53
N PRO A 78 -10.25 0.89 -5.27
CA PRO A 78 -11.26 0.03 -5.85
C PRO A 78 -12.08 -0.69 -4.78
N LYS A 79 -13.37 -0.94 -5.06
CA LYS A 79 -14.29 -1.61 -4.11
C LYS A 79 -13.96 -3.09 -3.90
N LYS A 80 -13.32 -3.71 -4.90
CA LYS A 80 -12.93 -5.12 -4.95
C LYS A 80 -11.55 -5.21 -5.57
N GLY A 81 -10.86 -6.33 -5.38
CA GLY A 81 -9.57 -6.58 -6.04
C GLY A 81 -8.36 -6.04 -5.29
N MET A 82 -8.49 -5.02 -4.43
CA MET A 82 -7.33 -4.40 -3.73
C MET A 82 -6.41 -5.40 -3.03
N VAL A 83 -6.97 -6.40 -2.35
CA VAL A 83 -6.20 -7.47 -1.69
C VAL A 83 -5.45 -8.31 -2.73
N SER A 84 -6.15 -8.75 -3.79
CA SER A 84 -5.56 -9.52 -4.88
C SER A 84 -4.52 -8.74 -5.68
N ASP A 85 -4.67 -7.42 -5.77
CA ASP A 85 -3.71 -6.53 -6.39
C ASP A 85 -2.42 -6.46 -5.55
N ILE A 86 -2.54 -6.38 -4.22
CA ILE A 86 -1.40 -6.47 -3.29
C ILE A 86 -0.74 -7.85 -3.41
N GLU A 87 -1.51 -8.94 -3.37
CA GLU A 87 -0.97 -10.30 -3.52
C GLU A 87 -0.21 -10.46 -4.84
N SER A 88 -0.78 -9.98 -5.94
CA SER A 88 -0.16 -10.01 -7.26
C SER A 88 1.13 -9.18 -7.28
N LEU A 89 1.10 -7.97 -6.70
CA LEU A 89 2.28 -7.11 -6.57
C LEU A 89 3.42 -7.84 -5.84
N LEU A 90 3.11 -8.52 -4.73
CA LEU A 90 4.09 -9.27 -3.95
C LEU A 90 4.62 -10.50 -4.69
N TYR A 91 3.74 -11.24 -5.36
CA TYR A 91 4.12 -12.40 -6.18
C TYR A 91 5.11 -12.01 -7.29
N TRP A 92 4.78 -10.97 -8.06
CA TRP A 92 5.62 -10.49 -9.16
C TRP A 92 6.92 -9.83 -8.68
N ASN A 93 6.97 -9.37 -7.43
CA ASN A 93 8.17 -8.78 -6.82
C ASN A 93 8.82 -9.70 -5.77
N SER A 94 8.61 -11.02 -5.85
CA SER A 94 9.17 -12.01 -4.91
C SER A 94 10.71 -12.04 -4.85
N GLN A 95 11.38 -11.52 -5.87
CA GLN A 95 12.83 -11.30 -5.87
C GLN A 95 13.26 -10.18 -4.91
N LYS A 96 12.38 -9.19 -4.64
CA LYS A 96 12.63 -8.04 -3.77
C LYS A 96 11.97 -8.17 -2.40
N PHE A 97 10.84 -8.87 -2.32
CA PHE A 97 10.06 -9.01 -1.09
C PHE A 97 9.85 -10.48 -0.74
N GLU A 98 9.96 -10.78 0.54
CA GLU A 98 9.60 -12.06 1.13
C GLU A 98 8.33 -11.86 1.96
N LEU A 99 7.27 -12.62 1.65
CA LEU A 99 6.05 -12.64 2.45
C LEU A 99 6.28 -13.49 3.70
N ILE A 100 6.37 -12.86 4.87
CA ILE A 100 6.55 -13.54 6.17
C ILE A 100 5.19 -14.05 6.67
N LYS A 101 4.16 -13.19 6.60
CA LYS A 101 2.85 -13.48 7.15
C LYS A 101 1.75 -12.87 6.29
N HIS A 102 0.70 -13.64 6.07
CA HIS A 102 -0.57 -13.13 5.56
C HIS A 102 -1.68 -13.66 6.46
N CYS A 103 -2.43 -12.77 7.10
CA CYS A 103 -3.56 -13.17 7.94
C CYS A 103 -4.72 -12.20 7.84
N LYS A 104 -5.92 -12.74 8.01
CA LYS A 104 -7.14 -11.97 8.23
C LYS A 104 -7.47 -11.96 9.72
N ASP A 105 -7.51 -10.79 10.33
CA ASP A 105 -8.01 -10.61 11.68
C ASP A 105 -9.54 -10.73 11.68
N LEU A 106 -10.05 -11.76 12.33
CA LEU A 106 -11.48 -12.07 12.39
C LEU A 106 -12.26 -11.12 13.30
N MET A 107 -11.58 -10.43 14.23
CA MET A 107 -12.23 -9.48 15.15
C MET A 107 -12.43 -8.12 14.49
N THR A 108 -11.52 -7.73 13.59
CA THR A 108 -11.51 -6.38 12.98
C THR A 108 -11.73 -6.38 11.47
N ASP A 109 -11.90 -7.55 10.85
CA ASP A 109 -11.95 -7.78 9.38
C ASP A 109 -10.73 -7.24 8.63
N LYS A 110 -9.64 -6.93 9.35
CA LYS A 110 -8.39 -6.42 8.77
C LYS A 110 -7.63 -7.52 8.06
N ILE A 111 -7.05 -7.20 6.92
CA ILE A 111 -6.13 -8.08 6.21
C ILE A 111 -4.74 -7.52 6.38
N ILE A 112 -3.83 -8.36 6.88
CA ILE A 112 -2.49 -7.96 7.28
C ILE A 112 -1.47 -8.79 6.48
N PHE A 113 -0.56 -8.10 5.82
CA PHE A 113 0.64 -8.66 5.20
C PHE A 113 1.87 -8.17 5.95
N VAL A 114 2.73 -9.09 6.37
CA VAL A 114 4.06 -8.76 6.91
C VAL A 114 5.09 -9.26 5.92
N LEU A 115 5.97 -8.37 5.51
CA LEU A 115 6.94 -8.58 4.45
C LEU A 115 8.33 -8.23 4.95
N LYS A 116 9.35 -8.88 4.39
CA LYS A 116 10.74 -8.43 4.48
C LYS A 116 11.21 -7.98 3.12
N ARG A 117 11.76 -6.78 3.03
CA ARG A 117 12.49 -6.35 1.83
C ARG A 117 13.86 -7.00 1.84
N LYS A 118 14.16 -7.78 0.82
CA LYS A 118 15.47 -8.43 0.64
C LYS A 118 16.53 -7.36 0.38
N GLY A 119 17.67 -7.48 1.05
CA GLY A 119 18.87 -6.72 0.68
C GLY A 119 19.40 -7.19 -0.67
N GLN A 120 19.76 -6.24 -1.52
CA GLN A 120 20.61 -6.51 -2.70
C GLN A 120 22.06 -6.69 -2.25
#